data_AF-A0AA39TSY8-F1
#
_entry.id   AF-A0AA39TSY8-F1
#
_cell.length_a   1.000
_cell.length_b   1.000
_cell.length_c   1.000
_cell.angle_alpha   90.00
_cell.angle_beta   90.00
_cell.angle_gamma   90.00
#
_symmetry.space_group_name_H-M   'P 1'
#
loop_
_entity.id
_entity.type
_entity.pdbx_description
1 polymer ?
#
loop_
_entity_poly.entity_id
_entity_poly.type
_entity_poly.pdbx_seq_one_letter_code
_entity_poly.pdbx_strand_id
1 'polypeptide(L)'
;MSTSEISEHAILTYVKVSKSLEKLTEHHKSLVVKRDSPVSKALDSVISYPFVSFTLDYINGDSEFGGPKNTPFGTLGSPNIDAIRAQSQPSSFGKGDQTVTDPAYRNGREIVGEDITCPSDSDYTASLYFLLLDLKTVLEATLFVGKEVDVRLHKLAMYDEGGHFDWHRDSTHGKNHNATVLVALNTSWSGGAFHLRHNGNKMAVDMHPKITGASEPQPYINLKAVAFYTDVEHKVEPVTSGSRLVIQYDVFVCTGPSPLAYNGEYEFTTLDAVRGKSRMDFMGENYRPGPPHDNELQFPSSSPGDVQALVSAIQKVISGGTQEIGIPLRHLYRQSSICKEYLKGVDAVIYDALSSVCDVSLVPVILHETSDHSSCGEWSDSEAKSDISAYKVIEGEEDKDSDSDSDEGARKRVKQSTEFHLGSVSDLVEISRKDYIEHTGNEAREAECRYFGGGMFLTAKNV
;
A
#
# COMPACT_ATOMS: atom_id res chain seq x y z
N MET A 1 1.35 19.08 -39.57
CA MET A 1 0.86 20.13 -38.65
C MET A 1 0.52 19.43 -37.36
N SER A 2 1.36 19.62 -36.34
CA SER A 2 1.15 19.07 -35.01
C SER A 2 0.05 19.89 -34.34
N THR A 3 -1.11 19.28 -34.08
CA THR A 3 -2.12 19.85 -33.21
C THR A 3 -1.55 19.84 -31.80
N SER A 4 -1.04 20.98 -31.34
CA SER A 4 -0.77 21.17 -29.92
C SER A 4 -2.11 21.03 -29.21
N GLU A 5 -2.32 19.92 -28.51
CA GLU A 5 -3.38 19.82 -27.51
C GLU A 5 -3.16 20.97 -26.54
N ILE A 6 -4.06 21.95 -26.59
CA ILE A 6 -4.06 23.06 -25.64
C ILE A 6 -4.37 22.42 -24.29
N SER A 7 -3.37 22.36 -23.43
CA SER A 7 -3.50 21.97 -22.02
C SER A 7 -4.72 22.69 -21.44
N GLU A 8 -5.68 21.90 -20.95
CA GLU A 8 -6.89 22.44 -20.35
C GLU A 8 -6.51 23.32 -19.16
N HIS A 9 -7.04 24.55 -19.14
CA HIS A 9 -6.73 25.52 -18.09
C HIS A 9 -7.12 24.94 -16.71
N ALA A 10 -6.23 25.01 -15.72
CA ALA A 10 -6.39 24.36 -14.42
C ALA A 10 -7.74 24.66 -13.72
N ILE A 11 -8.25 25.89 -13.87
CA ILE A 11 -9.58 26.28 -13.35
C ILE A 11 -10.72 25.46 -13.99
N LEU A 12 -10.66 25.19 -15.29
CA LEU A 12 -11.69 24.40 -15.99
C LEU A 12 -11.65 22.94 -15.53
N THR A 13 -10.44 22.38 -15.39
CA THR A 13 -10.24 21.06 -14.79
C THR A 13 -10.82 20.99 -13.39
N TYR A 14 -10.54 21.98 -12.53
CA TYR A 14 -11.09 22.06 -11.18
C TYR A 14 -12.62 22.09 -11.20
N VAL A 15 -13.25 22.96 -12.01
CA VAL A 15 -14.71 23.06 -12.10
C VAL A 15 -15.33 21.75 -12.58
N LYS A 16 -14.72 21.08 -13.57
CA LYS A 16 -15.18 19.77 -14.04
C LYS A 16 -15.10 18.71 -12.94
N VAL A 17 -13.97 18.60 -12.25
CA VAL A 17 -13.78 17.64 -11.15
C VAL A 17 -14.77 17.93 -10.02
N SER A 18 -14.93 19.18 -9.61
CA SER A 18 -15.87 19.59 -8.56
C SER A 18 -17.31 19.18 -8.91
N LYS A 19 -17.76 19.46 -10.14
CA LYS A 19 -19.10 19.05 -10.60
C LYS A 19 -19.27 17.53 -10.61
N SER A 20 -18.24 16.78 -11.01
CA SER A 20 -18.28 15.32 -10.98
C SER A 20 -18.38 14.78 -9.55
N LEU A 21 -17.65 15.38 -8.59
CA LEU A 21 -17.72 15.01 -7.18
C LEU A 21 -19.09 15.33 -6.57
N GLU A 22 -19.69 16.47 -6.91
CA GLU A 22 -21.04 16.85 -6.48
C GLU A 22 -22.07 15.83 -6.97
N LYS A 23 -22.03 15.45 -8.26
CA LYS A 23 -22.90 14.41 -8.84
C LYS A 23 -22.82 13.08 -8.10
N LEU A 24 -21.61 12.66 -7.71
CA LEU A 24 -21.40 11.42 -6.96
C LEU A 24 -21.98 11.45 -5.54
N THR A 25 -22.28 12.62 -4.99
CA THR A 25 -22.89 12.77 -3.66
C THR A 25 -24.38 13.15 -3.70
N GLU A 26 -24.83 13.82 -4.76
CA GLU A 26 -26.24 14.26 -4.89
C GLU A 26 -27.16 13.14 -5.40
N HIS A 27 -26.67 12.32 -6.32
CA HIS A 27 -27.50 11.29 -6.98
C HIS A 27 -27.47 9.93 -6.26
N HIS A 28 -26.51 9.70 -5.36
CA HIS A 28 -26.43 8.46 -4.61
C HIS A 28 -27.13 8.59 -3.25
N LYS A 29 -27.88 7.56 -2.87
CA LYS A 29 -28.52 7.48 -1.55
C LYS A 29 -27.45 7.46 -0.46
N SER A 30 -27.51 8.43 0.46
CA SER A 30 -26.61 8.47 1.61
C SER A 30 -26.82 7.25 2.52
N LEU A 31 -25.72 6.70 2.99
CA LEU A 31 -25.69 5.58 3.93
C LEU A 31 -25.62 6.11 5.36
N VAL A 32 -26.26 5.40 6.29
CA VAL A 32 -26.19 5.73 7.71
C VAL A 32 -24.82 5.36 8.25
N VAL A 33 -24.02 6.37 8.60
CA VAL A 33 -22.67 6.17 9.17
C VAL A 33 -22.77 5.88 10.68
N LYS A 34 -22.07 4.82 11.12
CA LYS A 34 -22.01 4.37 12.52
C LYS A 34 -20.56 4.40 12.99
N ARG A 35 -20.21 5.39 13.84
CA ARG A 35 -18.85 5.55 14.42
C ARG A 35 -18.67 4.85 15.77
N ASP A 36 -19.75 4.69 16.54
CA ASP A 36 -19.73 3.99 17.83
C ASP A 36 -20.67 2.77 17.77
N SER A 37 -20.20 1.69 17.16
CA SER A 37 -20.91 0.42 17.09
C SER A 37 -20.00 -0.74 17.53
N PRO A 38 -20.56 -1.92 17.83
CA PRO A 38 -19.75 -3.12 18.04
C PRO A 38 -18.84 -3.45 16.84
N VAL A 39 -19.27 -3.13 15.62
CA VAL A 39 -18.48 -3.32 14.40
C VAL A 39 -17.32 -2.33 14.32
N SER A 40 -17.56 -1.03 14.55
CA SER A 40 -16.46 -0.04 14.51
C SER A 40 -15.42 -0.28 15.61
N LYS A 41 -15.85 -0.67 16.81
CA LYS A 41 -14.95 -1.08 17.89
C LYS A 41 -14.15 -2.33 17.55
N ALA A 42 -14.78 -3.33 16.93
CA ALA A 42 -14.08 -4.54 16.50
C ALA A 42 -13.07 -4.21 15.39
N LEU A 43 -13.42 -3.34 14.43
CA LEU A 43 -12.50 -2.87 13.39
C LEU A 43 -11.26 -2.21 13.99
N ASP A 44 -11.42 -1.39 15.02
CA ASP A 44 -10.30 -0.68 15.66
C ASP A 44 -9.35 -1.62 16.41
N SER A 45 -9.82 -2.80 16.83
CA SER A 45 -8.98 -3.85 17.43
C SER A 45 -8.17 -4.63 16.38
N VAL A 46 -8.54 -4.56 15.10
CA VAL A 46 -7.84 -5.27 14.01
C VAL A 46 -6.61 -4.47 13.59
N ILE A 47 -5.44 -4.88 14.11
CA ILE A 47 -4.14 -4.27 13.83
C ILE A 47 -3.67 -4.62 12.40
N SER A 48 -3.21 -3.60 11.65
CA SER A 48 -2.57 -3.76 10.34
C SER A 48 -1.13 -3.30 10.37
N TYR A 49 -0.22 -4.11 9.82
CA TYR A 49 1.16 -3.74 9.56
C TYR A 49 1.36 -3.60 8.05
N PRO A 50 1.71 -2.41 7.55
CA PRO A 50 1.75 -2.15 6.12
C PRO A 50 3.13 -2.43 5.49
N PHE A 51 4.04 -3.00 6.27
CA PHE A 51 5.41 -3.30 5.87
C PHE A 51 5.98 -4.48 6.67
N VAL A 52 7.08 -5.05 6.17
CA VAL A 52 7.93 -6.02 6.86
C VAL A 52 9.39 -5.62 6.68
N SER A 53 10.21 -5.77 7.72
CA SER A 53 11.67 -5.65 7.62
C SER A 53 12.32 -6.96 7.99
N PHE A 54 13.37 -7.33 7.27
CA PHE A 54 14.00 -8.64 7.44
C PHE A 54 15.46 -8.61 6.98
N THR A 55 16.23 -9.53 7.52
CA THR A 55 17.64 -9.72 7.20
C THR A 55 17.76 -10.83 6.17
N LEU A 56 18.52 -10.59 5.09
CA LEU A 56 18.78 -11.55 4.03
C LEU A 56 19.94 -12.48 4.40
N ASP A 57 19.98 -13.66 3.79
CA ASP A 57 21.08 -14.61 3.94
C ASP A 57 22.42 -13.95 3.50
N TYR A 58 23.52 -14.29 4.17
CA TYR A 58 24.83 -13.68 3.95
C TYR A 58 25.35 -13.89 2.53
N ILE A 59 24.93 -14.98 1.87
CA ILE A 59 25.32 -15.31 0.50
C ILE A 59 24.86 -14.24 -0.49
N ASN A 60 23.79 -13.51 -0.14
CA ASN A 60 23.36 -12.37 -0.93
C ASN A 60 24.42 -11.26 -0.95
N GLY A 61 25.21 -11.10 0.12
CA GLY A 61 26.33 -10.15 0.17
C GLY A 61 27.43 -10.44 -0.85
N ASP A 62 27.65 -11.70 -1.23
CA ASP A 62 28.68 -12.08 -2.19
C ASP A 62 28.23 -11.97 -3.65
N SER A 63 26.98 -11.56 -3.88
CA SER A 63 26.40 -11.45 -5.22
C SER A 63 27.06 -10.32 -6.00
N GLU A 64 27.80 -10.68 -7.06
CA GLU A 64 28.37 -9.72 -7.99
C GLU A 64 27.30 -9.06 -8.87
N PHE A 65 27.50 -7.79 -9.17
CA PHE A 65 26.64 -7.03 -10.07
C PHE A 65 27.45 -5.97 -10.82
N GLY A 66 26.85 -5.43 -11.88
CA GLY A 66 27.45 -4.41 -12.72
C GLY A 66 26.40 -3.46 -13.27
N GLY A 67 26.87 -2.49 -14.05
CA GLY A 67 26.04 -1.49 -14.69
C GLY A 67 26.27 -1.37 -16.19
N PRO A 68 25.88 -0.24 -16.79
CA PRO A 68 26.06 0.05 -18.20
C PRO A 68 27.42 -0.42 -18.76
N LYS A 69 27.36 -1.11 -19.89
CA LYS A 69 28.53 -1.70 -20.58
C LYS A 69 29.27 -2.74 -19.74
N ASN A 70 28.56 -3.48 -18.88
CA ASN A 70 29.08 -4.51 -17.97
C ASN A 70 30.17 -3.97 -17.04
N THR A 71 30.04 -2.72 -16.59
CA THR A 71 31.02 -2.14 -15.68
C THR A 71 30.90 -2.80 -14.31
N PRO A 72 31.98 -3.36 -13.73
CA PRO A 72 31.90 -4.04 -12.44
C PRO A 72 31.53 -3.06 -11.32
N PHE A 73 30.47 -3.37 -10.58
CA PHE A 73 30.05 -2.63 -9.40
C PHE A 73 30.42 -3.33 -8.09
N GLY A 74 31.25 -4.38 -8.15
CA GLY A 74 31.62 -5.18 -6.99
C GLY A 74 30.50 -6.14 -6.59
N THR A 75 30.38 -6.41 -5.30
CA THR A 75 29.31 -7.26 -4.74
C THR A 75 28.31 -6.43 -3.96
N LEU A 76 27.13 -6.98 -3.68
CA LEU A 76 26.12 -6.29 -2.85
C LEU A 76 26.65 -5.98 -1.42
N GLY A 77 27.54 -6.83 -0.91
CA GLY A 77 28.21 -6.70 0.38
C GLY A 77 29.51 -5.87 0.35
N SER A 78 30.03 -5.53 -0.82
CA SER A 78 31.20 -4.66 -1.01
C SER A 78 31.11 -3.90 -2.34
N PRO A 79 30.15 -2.98 -2.46
CA PRO A 79 29.88 -2.29 -3.71
C PRO A 79 30.96 -1.24 -4.02
N ASN A 80 31.31 -1.12 -5.30
CA ASN A 80 32.20 -0.10 -5.83
C ASN A 80 31.44 1.22 -6.03
N ILE A 81 31.42 2.03 -4.97
CA ILE A 81 30.67 3.30 -4.91
C ILE A 81 31.09 4.25 -6.03
N ASP A 82 32.38 4.34 -6.37
CA ASP A 82 32.86 5.30 -7.38
C ASP A 82 32.41 4.91 -8.79
N ALA A 83 32.43 3.61 -9.11
CA ALA A 83 31.91 3.11 -10.39
C ALA A 83 30.40 3.36 -10.52
N ILE A 84 29.64 3.09 -9.46
CA ILE A 84 28.19 3.35 -9.40
C ILE A 84 27.90 4.84 -9.54
N ARG A 85 28.62 5.70 -8.81
CA ARG A 85 28.47 7.16 -8.88
C ARG A 85 28.73 7.69 -10.28
N ALA A 86 29.78 7.19 -10.95
CA ALA A 86 30.15 7.60 -12.29
C ALA A 86 29.11 7.24 -13.36
N GLN A 87 28.28 6.22 -13.13
CA GLN A 87 27.27 5.74 -14.08
C GLN A 87 25.82 6.09 -13.71
N SER A 88 25.60 6.57 -12.49
CA SER A 88 24.28 7.03 -12.07
C SER A 88 23.94 8.41 -12.64
N GLN A 89 22.65 8.68 -12.77
CA GLN A 89 22.09 9.97 -13.18
C GLN A 89 21.33 10.63 -12.02
N PRO A 90 21.13 11.96 -12.01
CA PRO A 90 20.28 12.61 -11.01
C PRO A 90 18.88 11.99 -10.97
N SER A 91 18.38 11.75 -9.77
CA SER A 91 17.05 11.19 -9.56
C SER A 91 15.93 12.19 -9.87
N SER A 92 14.87 11.72 -10.51
CA SER A 92 13.63 12.50 -10.73
C SER A 92 12.47 12.00 -9.86
N PHE A 93 11.36 12.71 -9.75
CA PHE A 93 10.16 12.22 -9.05
C PHE A 93 8.88 12.75 -9.69
N GLY A 94 7.77 12.06 -9.44
CA GLY A 94 6.44 12.45 -9.93
C GLY A 94 5.85 13.61 -9.11
N LYS A 95 5.31 14.62 -9.80
CA LYS A 95 4.54 15.72 -9.23
C LYS A 95 3.26 15.91 -10.05
N GLY A 96 2.18 15.26 -9.62
CA GLY A 96 0.96 15.20 -10.41
C GLY A 96 1.17 14.38 -11.68
N ASP A 97 0.95 14.99 -12.83
CA ASP A 97 1.16 14.41 -14.17
C ASP A 97 2.58 14.66 -14.74
N GLN A 98 3.45 15.33 -13.98
CA GLN A 98 4.80 15.70 -14.41
C GLN A 98 5.89 14.89 -13.72
N THR A 99 6.99 14.67 -14.42
CA THR A 99 8.25 14.19 -13.83
C THR A 99 9.19 15.37 -13.67
N VAL A 100 9.65 15.62 -12.45
CA VAL A 100 10.44 16.80 -12.08
C VAL A 100 11.74 16.37 -11.38
N THR A 101 12.80 17.15 -11.58
CA THR A 101 14.05 17.06 -10.81
C THR A 101 14.17 18.32 -9.96
N ASP A 102 13.93 18.18 -8.65
CA ASP A 102 14.06 19.26 -7.66
C ASP A 102 14.90 18.77 -6.47
N PRO A 103 16.18 19.20 -6.38
CA PRO A 103 17.09 18.81 -5.30
C PRO A 103 16.65 19.23 -3.89
N ALA A 104 15.70 20.17 -3.75
CA ALA A 104 15.16 20.52 -2.44
C ALA A 104 14.15 19.49 -1.91
N TYR A 105 13.58 18.67 -2.80
CA TYR A 105 12.63 17.60 -2.46
C TYR A 105 13.26 16.21 -2.57
N ARG A 106 14.04 15.97 -3.63
CA ARG A 106 14.80 14.74 -3.86
C ARG A 106 16.20 15.08 -4.34
N ASN A 107 17.18 14.91 -3.46
CA ASN A 107 18.59 14.97 -3.82
C ASN A 107 19.18 13.56 -3.80
N GLY A 108 19.36 12.96 -4.97
CA GLY A 108 19.93 11.63 -5.09
C GLY A 108 20.28 11.30 -6.52
N ARG A 109 20.90 10.14 -6.71
CA ARG A 109 21.26 9.59 -8.02
C ARG A 109 20.65 8.20 -8.17
N GLU A 110 20.36 7.78 -9.40
CA GLU A 110 19.82 6.47 -9.68
C GLU A 110 20.44 5.84 -10.93
N ILE A 111 20.43 4.50 -10.98
CA ILE A 111 20.67 3.69 -12.18
C ILE A 111 19.39 2.91 -12.42
N VAL A 112 18.88 2.94 -13.64
CA VAL A 112 17.62 2.27 -13.98
C VAL A 112 17.84 0.74 -13.96
N GLY A 113 16.83 -0.03 -13.55
CA GLY A 113 16.94 -1.46 -13.35
C GLY A 113 17.41 -2.23 -14.58
N GLU A 114 17.00 -1.82 -15.79
CA GLU A 114 17.41 -2.49 -17.04
C GLU A 114 18.91 -2.32 -17.36
N ASP A 115 19.55 -1.31 -16.77
CA ASP A 115 20.99 -1.06 -16.92
C ASP A 115 21.85 -1.83 -15.92
N ILE A 116 21.24 -2.49 -14.92
CA ILE A 116 21.93 -3.31 -13.92
C ILE A 116 22.13 -4.71 -14.50
N THR A 117 23.39 -5.11 -14.60
CA THR A 117 23.80 -6.37 -15.23
C THR A 117 24.32 -7.38 -14.21
N CYS A 118 24.05 -8.65 -14.41
CA CYS A 118 24.80 -9.74 -13.77
C CYS A 118 25.95 -10.16 -14.68
N PRO A 119 27.19 -10.30 -14.17
CA PRO A 119 28.27 -10.90 -14.95
C PRO A 119 27.88 -12.30 -15.45
N SER A 120 28.00 -12.54 -16.76
CA SER A 120 27.50 -13.75 -17.43
C SER A 120 28.38 -15.00 -17.27
N ASP A 121 29.60 -14.86 -16.73
CA ASP A 121 30.67 -15.86 -16.86
C ASP A 121 30.97 -16.65 -15.58
N SER A 122 30.02 -16.71 -14.65
CA SER A 122 30.16 -17.53 -13.45
C SER A 122 29.00 -18.50 -13.31
N ASP A 123 29.24 -19.63 -12.64
CA ASP A 123 28.19 -20.48 -12.05
C ASP A 123 27.24 -19.68 -11.11
N TYR A 124 27.53 -18.38 -10.89
CA TYR A 124 26.83 -17.39 -10.07
C TYR A 124 25.93 -16.42 -10.85
N THR A 125 25.58 -16.66 -12.13
CA THR A 125 24.36 -16.04 -12.72
C THR A 125 23.10 -16.32 -11.87
N ALA A 126 23.20 -17.26 -10.93
CA ALA A 126 22.23 -17.55 -9.89
C ALA A 126 22.16 -16.51 -8.73
N SER A 127 23.08 -15.55 -8.59
CA SER A 127 23.22 -14.75 -7.34
C SER A 127 22.08 -13.73 -7.10
N LEU A 128 21.83 -12.78 -8.03
CA LEU A 128 20.64 -11.92 -7.96
C LEU A 128 19.34 -12.71 -8.11
N TYR A 129 19.39 -13.87 -8.75
CA TYR A 129 18.25 -14.77 -8.84
C TYR A 129 17.90 -15.38 -7.47
N PHE A 130 18.88 -15.82 -6.67
CA PHE A 130 18.65 -16.28 -5.30
C PHE A 130 18.13 -15.16 -4.41
N LEU A 131 18.67 -13.94 -4.54
CA LEU A 131 18.11 -12.77 -3.86
C LEU A 131 16.62 -12.60 -4.20
N LEU A 132 16.26 -12.64 -5.49
CA LEU A 132 14.85 -12.56 -5.91
C LEU A 132 13.98 -13.67 -5.31
N LEU A 133 14.49 -14.90 -5.22
CA LEU A 133 13.78 -16.02 -4.60
C LEU A 133 13.58 -15.82 -3.09
N ASP A 134 14.59 -15.31 -2.38
CA ASP A 134 14.51 -14.99 -0.96
C ASP A 134 13.47 -13.89 -0.73
N LEU A 135 13.50 -12.82 -1.53
CA LEU A 135 12.52 -11.74 -1.48
C LEU A 135 11.10 -12.28 -1.72
N LYS A 136 10.90 -13.06 -2.80
CA LYS A 136 9.60 -13.67 -3.12
C LYS A 136 9.10 -14.52 -1.95
N THR A 137 9.95 -15.38 -1.40
CA THR A 137 9.59 -16.25 -0.27
C THR A 137 9.11 -15.46 0.95
N VAL A 138 9.83 -14.40 1.33
CA VAL A 138 9.43 -13.56 2.46
C VAL A 138 8.13 -12.81 2.17
N LEU A 139 7.97 -12.25 0.98
CA LEU A 139 6.79 -11.49 0.58
C LEU A 139 5.51 -12.35 0.61
N GLU A 140 5.56 -13.54 0.01
CA GLU A 140 4.42 -14.48 -0.03
C GLU A 140 4.08 -15.06 1.33
N ALA A 141 5.06 -15.14 2.24
CA ALA A 141 4.82 -15.55 3.63
C ALA A 141 4.31 -14.40 4.53
N THR A 142 4.38 -13.14 4.07
CA THR A 142 4.10 -11.96 4.90
C THR A 142 3.06 -11.02 4.27
N LEU A 143 3.47 -10.09 3.41
CA LEU A 143 2.56 -9.09 2.83
C LEU A 143 1.55 -9.69 1.83
N PHE A 144 1.85 -10.86 1.28
CA PHE A 144 1.10 -11.48 0.20
C PHE A 144 0.69 -12.92 0.53
N VAL A 145 0.29 -13.19 1.77
CA VAL A 145 -0.18 -14.53 2.18
C VAL A 145 -1.26 -15.04 1.23
N GLY A 146 -1.05 -16.24 0.69
CA GLY A 146 -1.98 -16.88 -0.24
C GLY A 146 -1.97 -16.31 -1.66
N LYS A 147 -1.02 -15.42 -1.99
CA LYS A 147 -0.87 -14.80 -3.31
C LYS A 147 0.52 -15.08 -3.84
N GLU A 148 0.60 -15.28 -5.15
CA GLU A 148 1.89 -15.31 -5.84
C GLU A 148 2.29 -13.89 -6.26
N VAL A 149 3.58 -13.59 -6.12
CA VAL A 149 4.16 -12.32 -6.57
C VAL A 149 5.27 -12.48 -7.60
N ASP A 150 5.38 -11.47 -8.45
CA ASP A 150 6.49 -11.23 -9.37
C ASP A 150 7.27 -10.01 -8.88
N VAL A 151 8.58 -10.19 -8.65
CA VAL A 151 9.47 -9.17 -8.09
C VAL A 151 10.41 -8.70 -9.19
N ARG A 152 10.32 -7.42 -9.55
CA ARG A 152 11.04 -6.85 -10.69
C ARG A 152 12.00 -5.77 -10.23
N LEU A 153 13.26 -5.88 -10.67
CA LEU A 153 14.27 -4.87 -10.40
C LEU A 153 13.87 -3.54 -11.04
N HIS A 154 13.66 -2.52 -10.21
CA HIS A 154 13.22 -1.20 -10.69
C HIS A 154 14.42 -0.26 -10.88
N LYS A 155 15.27 -0.13 -9.86
CA LYS A 155 16.45 0.76 -9.91
C LYS A 155 17.41 0.51 -8.75
N LEU A 156 18.62 1.06 -8.88
CA LEU A 156 19.53 1.32 -7.77
C LEU A 156 19.49 2.81 -7.44
N ALA A 157 19.20 3.15 -6.20
CA ALA A 157 19.20 4.51 -5.68
C ALA A 157 20.43 4.76 -4.81
N MET A 158 21.04 5.94 -4.99
CA MET A 158 22.25 6.39 -4.31
C MET A 158 22.04 7.77 -3.70
N TYR A 159 22.36 7.89 -2.41
CA TYR A 159 22.34 9.14 -1.67
C TYR A 159 23.73 9.38 -1.06
N ASP A 160 24.50 10.29 -1.66
CA ASP A 160 25.73 10.83 -1.05
C ASP A 160 25.40 11.81 0.09
N GLU A 161 26.41 12.39 0.73
CA GLU A 161 26.24 13.44 1.74
C GLU A 161 25.31 14.58 1.26
N GLY A 162 24.35 14.95 2.11
CA GLY A 162 23.25 15.88 1.80
C GLY A 162 22.12 15.27 0.96
N GLY A 163 22.28 14.05 0.45
CA GLY A 163 21.26 13.32 -0.29
C GLY A 163 20.07 12.93 0.59
N HIS A 164 18.86 13.10 0.08
CA HIS A 164 17.60 12.88 0.78
C HIS A 164 16.44 12.70 -0.21
N PHE A 165 15.28 12.26 0.30
CA PHE A 165 14.03 12.28 -0.44
C PHE A 165 12.87 12.48 0.54
N ASP A 166 12.17 13.61 0.44
CA ASP A 166 11.07 13.96 1.35
C ASP A 166 9.85 13.04 1.20
N TRP A 167 8.88 13.13 2.12
CA TRP A 167 7.70 12.27 2.19
C TRP A 167 6.99 12.09 0.84
N HIS A 168 6.93 10.87 0.34
CA HIS A 168 6.25 10.54 -0.91
C HIS A 168 5.65 9.14 -0.86
N ARG A 169 4.83 8.82 -1.86
CA ARG A 169 4.42 7.45 -2.19
C ARG A 169 5.04 7.07 -3.51
N ASP A 170 5.30 5.78 -3.70
CA ASP A 170 5.84 5.31 -4.96
C ASP A 170 4.82 5.47 -6.10
N SER A 171 5.34 5.85 -7.26
CA SER A 171 4.54 5.81 -8.47
C SER A 171 4.26 4.36 -8.83
N THR A 172 3.00 4.08 -9.14
CA THR A 172 2.57 2.71 -9.40
C THR A 172 2.66 2.41 -10.91
N HIS A 173 3.47 1.41 -11.28
CA HIS A 173 3.82 1.01 -12.66
C HIS A 173 2.87 -0.04 -13.27
N GLY A 174 1.69 -0.25 -12.66
CA GLY A 174 0.70 -1.21 -13.14
C GLY A 174 -0.46 -1.31 -12.16
N LYS A 175 -1.60 -1.87 -12.60
CA LYS A 175 -2.77 -2.08 -11.73
C LYS A 175 -2.52 -3.09 -10.61
N ASN A 176 -1.57 -3.99 -10.83
CA ASN A 176 -1.13 -5.03 -9.91
C ASN A 176 0.21 -4.71 -9.22
N HIS A 177 0.76 -3.49 -9.35
CA HIS A 177 1.92 -3.06 -8.55
C HIS A 177 1.44 -2.72 -7.13
N ASN A 178 1.73 -3.60 -6.18
CA ASN A 178 1.12 -3.58 -4.86
C ASN A 178 2.09 -3.26 -3.72
N ALA A 179 3.38 -3.53 -3.89
CA ALA A 179 4.39 -3.21 -2.89
C ALA A 179 5.74 -2.87 -3.54
N THR A 180 6.60 -2.26 -2.74
CA THR A 180 8.00 -1.98 -3.07
C THR A 180 8.89 -2.67 -2.05
N VAL A 181 10.03 -3.18 -2.52
CA VAL A 181 11.08 -3.76 -1.68
C VAL A 181 12.34 -2.95 -1.85
N LEU A 182 12.96 -2.56 -0.73
CA LEU A 182 14.24 -1.90 -0.69
C LEU A 182 15.26 -2.84 -0.04
N VAL A 183 16.37 -3.11 -0.73
CA VAL A 183 17.51 -3.88 -0.21
C VAL A 183 18.70 -2.93 -0.06
N ALA A 184 19.16 -2.71 1.17
CA ALA A 184 20.31 -1.87 1.43
C ALA A 184 21.62 -2.63 1.17
N LEU A 185 22.50 -2.01 0.39
CA LEU A 185 23.85 -2.53 0.13
C LEU A 185 24.80 -2.14 1.26
N ASN A 186 25.85 -2.94 1.46
CA ASN A 186 26.82 -2.70 2.53
C ASN A 186 27.81 -1.59 2.17
N THR A 187 27.36 -0.37 2.42
CA THR A 187 28.15 0.85 2.31
C THR A 187 28.30 1.49 3.68
N SER A 188 29.28 2.39 3.83
CA SER A 188 29.37 3.22 5.04
C SER A 188 28.54 4.48 4.84
N TRP A 189 27.56 4.71 5.71
CA TRP A 189 26.83 5.97 5.78
C TRP A 189 26.41 6.31 7.21
N SER A 190 26.13 7.59 7.47
CA SER A 190 25.46 8.07 8.68
C SER A 190 24.35 9.07 8.31
N GLY A 191 23.40 9.29 9.20
CA GLY A 191 22.16 9.98 8.83
C GLY A 191 21.32 9.07 7.92
N GLY A 192 20.62 9.62 6.93
CA GLY A 192 19.98 8.78 5.91
C GLY A 192 18.84 7.90 6.42
N ALA A 193 18.25 8.24 7.57
CA ALA A 193 17.23 7.42 8.23
C ALA A 193 16.03 7.19 7.29
N PHE A 194 15.59 5.94 7.19
CA PHE A 194 14.44 5.57 6.40
C PHE A 194 13.18 5.55 7.26
N HIS A 195 12.19 6.35 6.87
CA HIS A 195 10.94 6.48 7.59
C HIS A 195 9.78 5.99 6.75
N LEU A 196 8.84 5.32 7.41
CA LEU A 196 7.55 4.90 6.87
C LEU A 196 6.43 5.64 7.61
N ARG A 197 5.34 5.94 6.91
CA ARG A 197 4.12 6.52 7.48
C ARG A 197 2.87 5.91 6.85
N HIS A 198 1.96 5.46 7.70
CA HIS A 198 0.70 4.86 7.30
C HIS A 198 -0.35 5.11 8.37
N ASN A 199 -1.57 5.49 7.98
CA ASN A 199 -2.64 5.83 8.94
C ASN A 199 -2.18 6.83 10.03
N GLY A 200 -1.40 7.85 9.66
CA GLY A 200 -0.85 8.86 10.58
C GLY A 200 0.31 8.39 11.48
N ASN A 201 0.57 7.08 11.58
CA ASN A 201 1.65 6.52 12.38
C ASN A 201 2.97 6.58 11.62
N LYS A 202 4.02 7.11 12.26
CA LYS A 202 5.38 7.21 11.70
C LYS A 202 6.29 6.20 12.36
N MET A 203 7.13 5.54 11.57
CA MET A 203 8.09 4.53 12.04
C MET A 203 9.44 4.76 11.36
N ALA A 204 10.53 4.53 12.08
CA ALA A 204 11.87 4.49 11.52
C ALA A 204 12.31 3.03 11.37
N VAL A 205 12.89 2.68 10.23
CA VAL A 205 13.40 1.33 9.95
C VAL A 205 14.92 1.40 9.83
N ASP A 206 15.60 0.58 10.62
CA ASP A 206 17.03 0.41 10.46
C ASP A 206 17.32 -0.43 9.21
N MET A 207 18.06 0.17 8.28
CA MET A 207 18.43 -0.41 7.00
C MET A 207 19.91 -0.77 6.93
N HIS A 208 20.67 -0.68 8.02
CA HIS A 208 22.09 -1.05 8.00
C HIS A 208 22.27 -2.57 7.87
N PRO A 209 23.06 -3.06 6.89
CA PRO A 209 23.49 -4.45 6.85
C PRO A 209 24.18 -4.89 8.14
N LYS A 210 23.97 -6.15 8.52
CA LYS A 210 24.61 -6.75 9.68
C LYS A 210 25.90 -7.45 9.25
N ILE A 211 26.96 -7.20 10.01
CA ILE A 211 28.29 -7.78 9.76
C ILE A 211 28.56 -8.81 10.85
N THR A 212 28.59 -10.08 10.49
CA THR A 212 28.91 -11.20 11.40
C THR A 212 30.37 -11.61 11.21
N GLY A 213 31.09 -11.85 12.30
CA GLY A 213 32.51 -12.17 12.22
C GLY A 213 33.37 -11.00 11.74
N ALA A 214 33.04 -9.76 12.14
CA ALA A 214 33.76 -8.54 11.72
C ALA A 214 35.29 -8.57 11.99
N SER A 215 35.74 -9.43 12.91
CA SER A 215 37.15 -9.66 13.23
C SER A 215 37.82 -10.75 12.37
N GLU A 216 37.06 -11.45 11.52
CA GLU A 216 37.56 -12.52 10.66
C GLU A 216 38.10 -11.96 9.33
N PRO A 217 39.00 -12.68 8.63
CA PRO A 217 39.55 -12.24 7.35
C PRO A 217 38.49 -12.02 6.25
N GLN A 218 37.36 -12.74 6.34
CA GLN A 218 36.21 -12.60 5.43
C GLN A 218 34.94 -12.54 6.29
N PRO A 219 34.48 -11.33 6.67
CA PRO A 219 33.26 -11.19 7.45
C PRO A 219 32.03 -11.49 6.58
N TYR A 220 31.01 -12.09 7.20
CA TYR A 220 29.74 -12.37 6.54
C TYR A 220 28.86 -11.11 6.56
N ILE A 221 28.36 -10.72 5.39
CA ILE A 221 27.54 -9.51 5.22
C ILE A 221 26.10 -9.90 4.97
N ASN A 222 25.25 -9.68 5.96
CA ASN A 222 23.82 -9.88 5.86
C ASN A 222 23.14 -8.56 5.46
N LEU A 223 22.61 -8.50 4.24
CA LEU A 223 21.89 -7.32 3.76
C LEU A 223 20.58 -7.14 4.51
N LYS A 224 20.13 -5.90 4.65
CA LYS A 224 18.84 -5.56 5.28
C LYS A 224 17.84 -5.17 4.21
N ALA A 225 16.64 -5.74 4.29
CA ALA A 225 15.54 -5.43 3.39
C ALA A 225 14.33 -4.89 4.16
N VAL A 226 13.55 -4.07 3.47
CA VAL A 226 12.21 -3.64 3.90
C VAL A 226 11.28 -3.71 2.72
N ALA A 227 10.11 -4.30 2.91
CA ALA A 227 9.03 -4.32 1.94
C ALA A 227 7.81 -3.61 2.50
N PHE A 228 7.14 -2.80 1.71
CA PHE A 228 5.96 -2.03 2.14
C PHE A 228 4.98 -1.86 0.98
N TYR A 229 3.68 -1.73 1.28
CA TYR A 229 2.68 -1.50 0.22
C TYR A 229 2.84 -0.14 -0.44
N THR A 230 2.43 -0.03 -1.71
CA THR A 230 2.60 1.18 -2.54
C THR A 230 1.89 2.44 -2.00
N ASP A 231 0.95 2.29 -1.08
CA ASP A 231 0.24 3.38 -0.41
C ASP A 231 0.92 3.89 0.85
N VAL A 232 2.01 3.25 1.30
CA VAL A 232 2.79 3.70 2.44
C VAL A 232 3.64 4.90 2.04
N GLU A 233 3.45 6.00 2.76
CA GLU A 233 4.30 7.17 2.59
C GLU A 233 5.67 6.88 3.19
N HIS A 234 6.73 7.34 2.54
CA HIS A 234 8.08 7.10 3.01
C HIS A 234 9.03 8.27 2.72
N LYS A 235 10.09 8.34 3.50
CA LYS A 235 11.09 9.42 3.48
C LYS A 235 12.49 8.87 3.75
N VAL A 236 13.48 9.47 3.12
CA VAL A 236 14.90 9.33 3.46
C VAL A 236 15.39 10.67 4.02
N GLU A 237 15.78 10.71 5.29
CA GLU A 237 16.44 11.88 5.88
C GLU A 237 17.79 12.17 5.22
N PRO A 238 18.34 13.39 5.33
CA PRO A 238 19.66 13.70 4.80
C PRO A 238 20.76 12.75 5.30
N VAL A 239 21.54 12.21 4.36
CA VAL A 239 22.80 11.51 4.66
C VAL A 239 23.81 12.54 5.16
N THR A 240 24.40 12.31 6.33
CA THR A 240 25.36 13.23 6.95
C THR A 240 26.81 12.89 6.65
N SER A 241 27.11 11.65 6.26
CA SER A 241 28.43 11.22 5.82
C SER A 241 28.32 9.92 5.02
N GLY A 242 29.24 9.70 4.09
CA GLY A 242 29.31 8.49 3.28
C GLY A 242 28.27 8.45 2.16
N SER A 243 27.91 7.23 1.74
CA SER A 243 26.99 7.02 0.62
C SER A 243 26.02 5.89 0.96
N ARG A 244 24.72 6.17 0.98
CA ARG A 244 23.66 5.18 1.17
C ARG A 244 23.22 4.61 -0.17
N LEU A 245 23.39 3.31 -0.37
CA LEU A 245 22.95 2.60 -1.58
C LEU A 245 21.80 1.62 -1.29
N VAL A 246 20.77 1.66 -2.13
CA VAL A 246 19.61 0.75 -2.04
C VAL A 246 19.20 0.27 -3.42
N ILE A 247 18.98 -1.03 -3.55
CA ILE A 247 18.28 -1.60 -4.70
C ILE A 247 16.78 -1.61 -4.42
N GLN A 248 16.00 -1.07 -5.35
CA GLN A 248 14.54 -1.04 -5.29
C GLN A 248 13.97 -2.07 -6.27
N TYR A 249 13.03 -2.87 -5.78
CA TYR A 249 12.21 -3.78 -6.57
C TYR A 249 10.73 -3.39 -6.46
N ASP A 250 10.03 -3.52 -7.57
CA ASP A 250 8.57 -3.42 -7.63
C ASP A 250 7.96 -4.82 -7.50
N VAL A 251 6.90 -4.94 -6.72
CA VAL A 251 6.21 -6.21 -6.44
C VAL A 251 4.85 -6.22 -7.09
N PHE A 252 4.65 -7.13 -8.03
CA PHE A 252 3.43 -7.30 -8.78
C PHE A 252 2.68 -8.55 -8.31
N VAL A 253 1.38 -8.42 -8.02
CA VAL A 253 0.53 -9.60 -7.75
C VAL A 253 0.21 -10.31 -9.06
N CYS A 254 0.44 -11.61 -9.11
CA CYS A 254 0.13 -12.45 -10.25
C CYS A 254 -1.37 -12.78 -10.30
N THR A 255 -2.02 -12.49 -11.42
CA THR A 255 -3.43 -12.86 -11.66
C THR A 255 -3.52 -13.82 -12.84
N GLY A 256 -3.43 -15.13 -12.56
CA GLY A 256 -3.46 -16.23 -13.53
C GLY A 256 -2.67 -17.44 -13.01
N PRO A 257 -2.80 -18.64 -13.62
CA PRO A 257 -1.90 -19.75 -13.30
C PRO A 257 -0.46 -19.33 -13.63
N SER A 258 0.42 -19.41 -12.64
CA SER A 258 1.82 -19.04 -12.76
C SER A 258 2.48 -19.67 -14.00
N PRO A 259 3.28 -18.94 -14.79
CA PRO A 259 4.21 -19.54 -15.75
C PRO A 259 5.26 -20.45 -15.07
N LEU A 260 5.41 -20.33 -13.74
CA LEU A 260 6.29 -21.13 -12.89
C LEU A 260 5.48 -22.08 -11.99
N ALA A 261 4.22 -22.38 -12.32
CA ALA A 261 3.41 -23.37 -11.61
C ALA A 261 4.06 -24.75 -11.82
N TYR A 262 4.98 -25.08 -10.94
CA TYR A 262 5.51 -26.42 -10.80
C TYR A 262 4.36 -27.29 -10.29
N ASN A 263 3.76 -28.09 -11.19
CA ASN A 263 2.70 -29.07 -10.90
C ASN A 263 3.24 -30.28 -10.13
N GLY A 264 3.98 -30.05 -9.04
CA GLY A 264 4.28 -31.08 -8.05
C GLY A 264 3.14 -31.11 -7.04
N GLU A 265 2.36 -32.19 -7.03
CA GLU A 265 1.39 -32.48 -5.97
C GLU A 265 2.12 -32.50 -4.62
N TYR A 266 2.04 -31.42 -3.85
CA TYR A 266 2.36 -31.44 -2.43
C TYR A 266 1.31 -30.65 -1.66
N GLU A 267 0.50 -31.41 -0.94
CA GLU A 267 -0.49 -30.94 0.02
C GLU A 267 0.25 -30.28 1.20
N PHE A 268 0.26 -28.95 1.26
CA PHE A 268 0.73 -28.20 2.43
C PHE A 268 -0.41 -27.35 2.95
N THR A 269 -0.82 -27.59 4.20
CA THR A 269 -1.80 -26.77 4.88
C THR A 269 -1.11 -25.50 5.40
N THR A 270 -1.74 -24.36 5.19
CA THR A 270 -1.24 -22.98 5.34
C THR A 270 -0.83 -22.57 6.77
N LEU A 271 -0.84 -23.50 7.73
CA LEU A 271 -0.47 -23.29 9.13
C LEU A 271 0.88 -23.91 9.53
N ASP A 272 1.44 -24.81 8.71
CA ASP A 272 2.73 -25.46 9.01
C ASP A 272 3.95 -24.63 8.55
N ALA A 273 3.76 -23.56 7.75
CA ALA A 273 4.84 -22.70 7.27
C ALA A 273 5.40 -21.73 8.33
N VAL A 274 4.72 -21.59 9.48
CA VAL A 274 5.14 -20.72 10.60
C VAL A 274 5.68 -21.54 11.79
N ARG A 275 5.68 -22.87 11.71
CA ARG A 275 6.33 -23.75 12.70
C ARG A 275 7.28 -24.76 12.06
N GLY A 276 8.48 -24.28 11.76
CA GLY A 276 9.69 -25.08 11.96
C GLY A 276 9.82 -26.40 11.22
N LYS A 277 9.37 -26.51 9.96
CA LYS A 277 9.85 -27.54 9.03
C LYS A 277 10.12 -26.95 7.64
N SER A 278 11.37 -27.07 7.22
CA SER A 278 12.00 -26.44 6.07
C SER A 278 11.73 -27.19 4.76
N ARG A 279 11.87 -26.43 3.66
CA ARG A 279 11.91 -26.78 2.23
C ARG A 279 13.10 -27.72 1.89
N MET A 280 13.18 -28.86 2.58
CA MET A 280 14.37 -29.72 2.74
C MET A 280 14.77 -30.61 1.54
N ASP A 281 14.07 -30.59 0.40
CA ASP A 281 14.29 -31.63 -0.64
C ASP A 281 14.77 -31.13 -2.02
N PHE A 282 15.14 -29.86 -2.17
CA PHE A 282 15.74 -29.39 -3.42
C PHE A 282 17.06 -28.66 -3.19
N MET A 283 18.15 -29.33 -3.61
CA MET A 283 19.51 -28.86 -3.87
C MET A 283 20.58 -29.08 -2.77
N GLY A 284 21.34 -30.19 -2.92
CA GLY A 284 22.74 -30.37 -2.50
C GLY A 284 23.05 -30.44 -1.00
N GLU A 285 23.67 -31.53 -0.54
CA GLU A 285 24.02 -31.83 0.87
C GLU A 285 24.86 -30.76 1.62
N ASN A 286 25.34 -29.71 0.95
CA ASN A 286 26.20 -28.67 1.53
C ASN A 286 25.61 -27.26 1.55
N TYR A 287 24.37 -27.04 1.09
CA TYR A 287 23.71 -25.72 1.13
C TYR A 287 22.63 -25.72 2.22
N ARG A 288 22.88 -25.02 3.33
CA ARG A 288 21.90 -24.76 4.39
C ARG A 288 21.61 -23.26 4.42
N PRO A 289 20.62 -22.76 3.66
CA PRO A 289 20.15 -21.40 3.88
C PRO A 289 19.51 -21.37 5.27
N GLY A 290 20.05 -20.55 6.15
CA GLY A 290 19.44 -20.35 7.47
C GLY A 290 18.07 -19.71 7.30
N PRO A 291 17.12 -19.90 8.24
CA PRO A 291 15.97 -19.00 8.30
C PRO A 291 16.51 -17.56 8.34
N PRO A 292 15.85 -16.57 7.71
CA PRO A 292 16.27 -15.18 7.77
C PRO A 292 16.63 -14.84 9.22
N HIS A 293 17.92 -14.56 9.43
CA HIS A 293 18.50 -14.43 10.75
C HIS A 293 18.08 -13.09 11.33
N ASP A 294 16.85 -13.01 11.85
CA ASP A 294 16.44 -12.25 13.02
C ASP A 294 14.93 -12.34 13.24
N ASN A 295 14.53 -12.44 14.51
CA ASN A 295 13.15 -12.41 14.99
C ASN A 295 12.48 -11.01 14.83
N GLU A 296 12.94 -10.17 13.91
CA GLU A 296 12.33 -8.89 13.55
C GLU A 296 11.34 -9.01 12.37
N LEU A 297 10.88 -10.22 12.06
CA LEU A 297 9.64 -10.40 11.31
C LEU A 297 8.50 -9.76 12.12
N GLN A 298 8.23 -8.47 11.87
CA GLN A 298 6.97 -7.86 12.27
C GLN A 298 5.90 -8.45 11.37
N PHE A 299 5.32 -9.58 11.82
CA PHE A 299 4.31 -10.29 11.08
C PHE A 299 3.10 -9.38 10.82
N PRO A 300 2.56 -9.37 9.60
CA PRO A 300 1.32 -8.69 9.32
C PRO A 300 0.19 -9.59 9.80
N SER A 301 -0.32 -9.40 11.02
CA SER A 301 -1.73 -9.65 11.30
C SER A 301 -2.12 -9.28 12.72
N SER A 302 -3.36 -8.85 12.84
CA SER A 302 -4.13 -8.88 14.08
C SER A 302 -4.25 -10.32 14.58
N SER A 303 -4.58 -10.51 15.87
CA SER A 303 -4.79 -11.88 16.33
C SER A 303 -5.98 -12.50 15.58
N PRO A 304 -5.98 -13.82 15.29
CA PRO A 304 -7.15 -14.50 14.71
C PRO A 304 -8.43 -14.27 15.52
N GLY A 305 -8.29 -14.02 16.83
CA GLY A 305 -9.38 -13.66 17.72
C GLY A 305 -10.02 -12.30 17.40
N ASP A 306 -9.23 -11.28 17.05
CA ASP A 306 -9.74 -9.95 16.72
C ASP A 306 -10.54 -9.97 15.41
N VAL A 307 -10.02 -10.67 14.40
CA VAL A 307 -10.73 -10.88 13.13
C VAL A 307 -12.03 -11.65 13.36
N GLN A 308 -12.02 -12.71 14.18
CA GLN A 308 -13.23 -13.46 14.50
C GLN A 308 -14.26 -12.62 15.31
N ALA A 309 -13.79 -11.73 16.17
CA ALA A 309 -14.66 -10.79 16.89
C ALA A 309 -15.34 -9.81 15.92
N LEU A 310 -14.62 -9.32 14.91
CA LEU A 310 -15.19 -8.51 13.84
C LEU A 310 -16.26 -9.28 13.05
N VAL A 311 -15.95 -10.51 12.63
CA VAL A 311 -16.91 -11.38 11.92
C VAL A 311 -18.19 -11.56 12.76
N SER A 312 -18.03 -11.86 14.05
CA SER A 312 -19.15 -12.07 14.97
C SER A 312 -20.00 -10.80 15.16
N ALA A 313 -19.36 -9.63 15.25
CA ALA A 313 -20.04 -8.34 15.35
C ALA A 313 -20.87 -8.05 14.10
N ILE A 314 -20.31 -8.28 12.91
CA ILE A 314 -20.99 -8.10 11.61
C ILE A 314 -22.19 -9.04 11.50
N GLN A 315 -22.01 -10.34 11.77
CA GLN A 315 -23.10 -11.33 11.72
C GLN A 315 -24.25 -11.00 12.66
N LYS A 316 -23.95 -10.46 13.85
CA LYS A 316 -24.96 -10.01 14.81
C LYS A 316 -25.80 -8.85 14.27
N VAL A 317 -25.18 -7.89 13.58
CA VAL A 317 -25.88 -6.75 12.97
C VAL A 317 -26.76 -7.22 11.80
N ILE A 318 -26.25 -8.09 10.93
CA ILE A 318 -27.04 -8.69 9.83
C ILE A 318 -28.24 -9.47 10.39
N SER A 319 -28.02 -10.32 11.40
CA SER A 319 -29.08 -11.10 12.06
C SER A 319 -30.11 -10.21 12.79
N GLY A 320 -29.73 -8.98 13.12
CA GLY A 320 -30.62 -7.96 13.71
C GLY A 320 -31.53 -7.27 12.71
N GLY A 321 -31.43 -7.57 11.41
CA GLY A 321 -32.30 -7.05 10.36
C GLY A 321 -31.66 -6.00 9.43
N THR A 322 -30.36 -5.73 9.56
CA THR A 322 -29.63 -4.90 8.59
C THR A 322 -29.35 -5.72 7.33
N GLN A 323 -29.72 -5.20 6.16
CA GLN A 323 -29.63 -5.95 4.90
C GLN A 323 -28.23 -5.92 4.29
N GLU A 324 -27.53 -4.80 4.43
CA GLU A 324 -26.17 -4.63 3.93
C GLU A 324 -25.33 -3.81 4.93
N ILE A 325 -24.08 -4.22 5.11
CA ILE A 325 -23.12 -3.58 5.99
C ILE A 325 -21.90 -3.18 5.17
N GLY A 326 -21.55 -1.90 5.16
CA GLY A 326 -20.30 -1.39 4.59
C GLY A 326 -19.25 -1.12 5.67
N ILE A 327 -17.99 -1.44 5.37
CA ILE A 327 -16.81 -1.05 6.15
C ILE A 327 -15.74 -0.48 5.21
N PRO A 328 -14.92 0.49 5.65
CA PRO A 328 -13.84 1.02 4.82
C PRO A 328 -12.70 -0.01 4.69
N LEU A 329 -12.03 -0.01 3.54
CA LEU A 329 -10.73 -0.65 3.40
C LEU A 329 -9.64 0.15 4.14
N ARG A 330 -8.60 -0.55 4.59
CA ARG A 330 -7.51 -0.06 5.43
C ARG A 330 -6.21 0.21 4.67
N HIS A 331 -6.28 0.14 3.35
CA HIS A 331 -5.24 0.55 2.43
C HIS A 331 -5.82 1.42 1.33
N LEU A 332 -4.97 2.23 0.70
CA LEU A 332 -5.36 2.98 -0.48
C LEU A 332 -5.22 2.12 -1.74
N TYR A 333 -6.29 2.13 -2.54
CA TYR A 333 -6.37 1.44 -3.82
C TYR A 333 -6.72 2.42 -4.92
N ARG A 334 -6.21 2.13 -6.12
CA ARG A 334 -6.79 2.70 -7.34
C ARG A 334 -8.18 2.08 -7.53
N GLN A 335 -9.10 2.83 -8.15
CA GLN A 335 -10.45 2.34 -8.45
C GLN A 335 -10.45 0.97 -9.15
N SER A 336 -9.61 0.81 -10.17
CA SER A 336 -9.48 -0.47 -10.89
C SER A 336 -8.80 -1.60 -10.10
N SER A 337 -8.25 -1.29 -8.93
CA SER A 337 -7.54 -2.24 -8.06
C SER A 337 -8.33 -2.58 -6.79
N ILE A 338 -9.56 -2.06 -6.64
CA ILE A 338 -10.49 -2.46 -5.57
C ILE A 338 -11.14 -3.79 -5.98
N CYS A 339 -10.37 -4.86 -5.89
CA CYS A 339 -10.83 -6.23 -6.18
C CYS A 339 -10.09 -7.23 -5.28
N LYS A 340 -10.66 -8.44 -5.11
CA LYS A 340 -10.16 -9.44 -4.16
C LYS A 340 -8.70 -9.82 -4.41
N GLU A 341 -8.30 -9.89 -5.68
CA GLU A 341 -6.95 -10.28 -6.11
C GLU A 341 -5.90 -9.30 -5.57
N TYR A 342 -6.23 -8.01 -5.49
CA TYR A 342 -5.29 -6.95 -5.16
C TYR A 342 -5.41 -6.41 -3.73
N LEU A 343 -6.31 -6.95 -2.90
CA LEU A 343 -6.39 -6.56 -1.49
C LEU A 343 -5.04 -6.74 -0.77
N LYS A 344 -4.66 -5.75 0.02
CA LYS A 344 -3.39 -5.65 0.74
C LYS A 344 -3.61 -6.00 2.21
N GLY A 345 -2.69 -6.78 2.78
CA GLY A 345 -2.58 -7.01 4.21
C GLY A 345 -3.90 -7.35 4.88
N VAL A 346 -4.27 -6.53 5.86
CA VAL A 346 -5.47 -6.72 6.69
C VAL A 346 -6.76 -6.78 5.87
N ASP A 347 -6.84 -6.08 4.75
CA ASP A 347 -8.04 -6.07 3.92
C ASP A 347 -8.29 -7.45 3.30
N ALA A 348 -7.22 -8.13 2.87
CA ALA A 348 -7.30 -9.49 2.36
C ALA A 348 -7.71 -10.48 3.47
N VAL A 349 -7.14 -10.34 4.67
CA VAL A 349 -7.47 -11.19 5.83
C VAL A 349 -8.94 -11.03 6.24
N ILE A 350 -9.43 -9.80 6.33
CA ILE A 350 -10.83 -9.49 6.64
C ILE A 350 -11.74 -10.04 5.53
N TYR A 351 -11.37 -9.85 4.26
CA TYR A 351 -12.14 -10.35 3.13
C TYR A 351 -12.26 -11.87 3.15
N ASP A 352 -11.17 -12.60 3.37
CA ASP A 352 -11.17 -14.06 3.40
C ASP A 352 -12.04 -14.59 4.56
N ALA A 353 -11.93 -13.98 5.75
CA ALA A 353 -12.75 -14.33 6.90
C ALA A 353 -14.25 -14.08 6.63
N LEU A 354 -14.60 -12.92 6.06
CA LEU A 354 -15.99 -12.54 5.83
C LEU A 354 -16.61 -13.22 4.63
N SER A 355 -15.86 -13.45 3.55
CA SER A 355 -16.35 -14.13 2.34
C SER A 355 -16.74 -15.58 2.58
N SER A 356 -16.27 -16.19 3.69
CA SER A 356 -16.73 -17.50 4.13
C SER A 356 -18.19 -17.48 4.63
N VAL A 357 -18.66 -16.37 5.21
CA VAL A 357 -19.96 -16.24 5.90
C VAL A 357 -20.93 -15.25 5.28
N CYS A 358 -20.44 -14.32 4.45
CA CYS A 358 -21.22 -13.26 3.80
C CYS A 358 -20.95 -13.24 2.29
N ASP A 359 -21.89 -12.69 1.53
CA ASP A 359 -21.62 -12.23 0.17
C ASP A 359 -20.92 -10.88 0.26
N VAL A 360 -19.82 -10.71 -0.47
CA VAL A 360 -18.93 -9.55 -0.34
C VAL A 360 -18.81 -8.84 -1.68
N SER A 361 -18.99 -7.52 -1.69
CA SER A 361 -18.71 -6.64 -2.82
C SER A 361 -17.69 -5.57 -2.43
N LEU A 362 -16.73 -5.31 -3.33
CA LEU A 362 -15.67 -4.32 -3.14
C LEU A 362 -15.93 -3.19 -4.13
N VAL A 363 -16.06 -1.97 -3.61
CA VAL A 363 -16.42 -0.79 -4.41
C VAL A 363 -15.75 0.47 -3.87
N PRO A 364 -15.58 1.53 -4.68
CA PRO A 364 -15.17 2.82 -4.17
C PRO A 364 -16.25 3.44 -3.27
N VAL A 365 -15.80 4.21 -2.27
CA VAL A 365 -16.65 4.92 -1.31
C VAL A 365 -16.22 6.37 -1.22
N ILE A 366 -17.20 7.27 -1.16
CA ILE A 366 -16.99 8.68 -0.83
C ILE A 366 -17.60 8.96 0.53
N LEU A 367 -16.84 9.58 1.44
CA LEU A 367 -17.39 10.18 2.66
C LEU A 367 -17.55 11.68 2.46
N HIS A 368 -18.64 12.22 2.97
CA HIS A 368 -18.92 13.66 3.01
C HIS A 368 -19.18 14.05 4.46
N GLU A 369 -18.34 14.94 4.98
CA GLU A 369 -18.49 15.56 6.30
C GLU A 369 -18.93 17.00 6.12
N THR A 370 -20.01 17.37 6.79
CA THR A 370 -20.51 18.74 6.90
C THR A 370 -20.39 19.18 8.37
N SER A 371 -19.89 20.39 8.61
CA SER A 371 -19.80 20.94 9.96
C SER A 371 -20.49 22.29 10.05
N ASP A 372 -21.46 22.37 10.97
CA ASP A 372 -22.21 23.58 11.26
C ASP A 372 -21.49 24.37 12.36
N HIS A 373 -20.88 25.48 11.98
CA HIS A 373 -20.36 26.47 12.96
C HIS A 373 -21.43 27.46 13.44
N SER A 374 -22.69 27.31 12.98
CA SER A 374 -23.80 28.21 13.31
C SER A 374 -24.17 28.26 14.80
N SER A 375 -23.73 27.27 15.59
CA SER A 375 -23.97 27.19 17.04
C SER A 375 -22.82 27.71 17.91
N CYS A 376 -21.66 28.04 17.35
CA CYS A 376 -20.56 28.67 18.08
C CYS A 376 -20.81 30.18 18.26
N GLY A 377 -21.85 30.53 19.03
CA GLY A 377 -21.94 31.87 19.61
C GLY A 377 -20.79 32.08 20.60
N GLU A 378 -20.36 33.33 20.80
CA GLU A 378 -19.20 33.78 21.61
C GLU A 378 -19.08 33.22 23.05
N TRP A 379 -20.00 32.38 23.53
CA TRP A 379 -20.09 31.90 24.91
C TRP A 379 -20.52 30.42 25.05
N SER A 380 -20.15 29.53 24.11
CA SER A 380 -20.36 28.09 24.29
C SER A 380 -19.15 27.25 23.90
N ASP A 381 -18.58 26.52 24.87
CA ASP A 381 -17.56 25.47 24.72
C ASP A 381 -18.09 24.21 23.97
N SER A 382 -19.18 24.32 23.23
CA SER A 382 -19.75 23.20 22.47
C SER A 382 -18.97 23.02 21.17
N GLU A 383 -18.28 21.89 21.04
CA GLU A 383 -17.64 21.44 19.79
C GLU A 383 -18.65 21.51 18.62
N ALA A 384 -18.21 22.02 17.48
CA ALA A 384 -19.02 22.08 16.26
C ALA A 384 -19.55 20.68 15.93
N LYS A 385 -20.85 20.57 15.68
CA LYS A 385 -21.48 19.29 15.36
C LYS A 385 -21.16 18.96 13.90
N SER A 386 -20.39 17.90 13.65
CA SER A 386 -20.16 17.40 12.31
C SER A 386 -21.05 16.19 12.00
N ASP A 387 -21.75 16.26 10.86
CA ASP A 387 -22.56 15.18 10.32
C ASP A 387 -21.79 14.52 9.16
N ILE A 388 -21.81 13.18 9.10
CA ILE A 388 -21.05 12.43 8.09
C ILE A 388 -21.98 11.47 7.36
N SER A 389 -21.92 11.56 6.03
CA SER A 389 -22.62 10.68 5.10
C SER A 389 -21.62 9.86 4.28
N ALA A 390 -21.94 8.61 4.02
CA ALA A 390 -21.17 7.75 3.11
C ALA A 390 -21.95 7.47 1.83
N TYR A 391 -21.25 7.34 0.71
CA TYR A 391 -21.82 7.09 -0.61
C TYR A 391 -21.09 5.92 -1.28
N LYS A 392 -21.86 4.93 -1.71
CA LYS A 392 -21.38 3.79 -2.49
C LYS A 392 -21.29 4.21 -3.96
N VAL A 393 -20.10 4.19 -4.56
CA VAL A 393 -19.92 4.55 -5.97
C VAL A 393 -20.11 3.30 -6.84
N ILE A 394 -21.19 3.26 -7.61
CA ILE A 394 -21.52 2.16 -8.52
C ILE A 394 -21.37 2.67 -9.97
N GLU A 395 -20.46 2.06 -10.74
CA GLU A 395 -20.33 2.40 -12.17
C GLU A 395 -21.56 1.88 -12.95
N GLY A 396 -22.23 2.76 -13.68
CA GLY A 396 -23.30 2.40 -14.64
C GLY A 396 -24.73 2.73 -14.24
N GLU A 397 -24.98 3.30 -13.05
CA GLU A 397 -26.26 3.96 -12.74
C GLU A 397 -26.29 5.36 -13.39
N GLU A 398 -26.34 5.42 -14.72
CA GLU A 398 -27.11 6.49 -15.37
C GLU A 398 -28.58 6.11 -15.18
N ASP A 399 -29.14 6.42 -14.01
CA ASP A 399 -30.53 6.05 -13.75
C ASP A 399 -31.47 6.87 -14.62
N LYS A 400 -32.30 6.13 -15.34
CA LYS A 400 -33.38 6.57 -16.22
C LYS A 400 -34.55 7.18 -15.44
N ASP A 401 -34.29 8.09 -14.53
CA ASP A 401 -35.34 8.87 -13.86
C ASP A 401 -35.22 10.34 -14.29
N SER A 402 -35.45 10.58 -15.59
CA SER A 402 -36.01 11.84 -16.06
C SER A 402 -37.44 11.58 -16.52
N ASP A 403 -38.39 12.01 -15.69
CA ASP A 403 -39.78 12.31 -16.03
C ASP A 403 -40.60 11.20 -16.71
N SER A 404 -41.30 10.41 -15.89
CA SER A 404 -42.67 10.04 -16.24
C SER A 404 -43.54 9.92 -14.99
N ASP A 405 -44.25 11.00 -14.68
CA ASP A 405 -45.50 10.94 -13.94
C ASP A 405 -46.48 10.04 -14.71
N SER A 406 -46.64 8.80 -14.26
CA SER A 406 -47.88 8.07 -14.45
C SER A 406 -48.06 7.04 -13.34
N ASP A 407 -49.18 7.23 -12.65
CA ASP A 407 -49.74 6.52 -11.51
C ASP A 407 -49.91 4.99 -11.70
N GLU A 408 -50.18 4.33 -10.58
CA GLU A 408 -50.62 2.95 -10.37
C GLU A 408 -49.56 1.84 -10.26
N GLY A 409 -49.27 1.48 -9.01
CA GLY A 409 -48.75 0.16 -8.65
C GLY A 409 -47.85 0.18 -7.42
N ALA A 410 -48.44 0.36 -6.23
CA ALA A 410 -47.74 0.29 -4.94
C ALA A 410 -47.18 -1.12 -4.66
N ARG A 411 -46.07 -1.48 -5.31
CA ARG A 411 -45.13 -2.47 -4.78
C ARG A 411 -44.33 -1.74 -3.71
N LYS A 412 -44.60 -2.04 -2.44
CA LYS A 412 -43.73 -1.67 -1.30
C LYS A 412 -42.30 -2.07 -1.65
N ARG A 413 -41.48 -1.13 -2.14
CA ARG A 413 -40.02 -1.30 -2.21
C ARG A 413 -39.58 -1.49 -0.76
N VAL A 414 -39.15 -2.71 -0.43
CA VAL A 414 -38.60 -3.03 0.90
C VAL A 414 -37.45 -2.04 1.13
N LYS A 415 -37.55 -1.25 2.20
CA LYS A 415 -36.56 -0.22 2.52
C LYS A 415 -35.25 -0.93 2.89
N GLN A 416 -34.33 -1.07 1.94
CA GLN A 416 -33.01 -1.62 2.17
C GLN A 416 -32.30 -0.79 3.24
N SER A 417 -32.04 -1.42 4.39
CA SER A 417 -31.26 -0.89 5.50
C SER A 417 -29.78 -1.20 5.22
N THR A 418 -29.07 -0.20 4.71
CA THR A 418 -27.61 -0.23 4.56
C THR A 418 -26.98 0.64 5.64
N GLU A 419 -26.09 0.06 6.44
CA GLU A 419 -25.29 0.78 7.45
C GLU A 419 -23.81 0.79 7.04
N PHE A 420 -23.13 1.92 7.22
CA PHE A 420 -21.69 2.04 6.98
C PHE A 420 -20.97 2.24 8.32
N HIS A 421 -20.16 1.27 8.75
CA HIS A 421 -19.45 1.35 10.01
C HIS A 421 -18.05 1.89 9.80
N LEU A 422 -17.77 3.02 10.43
CA LEU A 422 -16.50 3.72 10.30
C LEU A 422 -15.73 3.57 11.61
N GLY A 423 -14.58 2.88 11.53
CA GLY A 423 -13.62 2.83 12.63
C GLY A 423 -12.88 4.15 12.83
N SER A 424 -12.06 4.21 13.87
CA SER A 424 -11.19 5.34 14.18
C SER A 424 -10.05 5.49 13.17
N VAL A 425 -9.71 4.42 12.46
CA VAL A 425 -8.60 4.39 11.50
C VAL A 425 -9.04 3.81 10.16
N SER A 426 -8.78 4.54 9.08
CA SER A 426 -9.05 4.15 7.69
C SER A 426 -8.17 4.96 6.73
N ASP A 427 -7.67 4.35 5.66
CA ASP A 427 -6.93 5.05 4.61
C ASP A 427 -7.89 5.69 3.59
N LEU A 428 -8.59 6.71 4.09
CA LEU A 428 -9.42 7.60 3.28
C LEU A 428 -8.61 8.85 2.92
N VAL A 429 -8.57 9.18 1.63
CA VAL A 429 -7.85 10.35 1.12
C VAL A 429 -8.80 11.52 1.00
N GLU A 430 -8.44 12.66 1.57
CA GLU A 430 -9.18 13.91 1.35
C GLU A 430 -9.06 14.31 -0.12
N ILE A 431 -10.21 14.46 -0.80
CA ILE A 431 -10.27 14.81 -2.22
C ILE A 431 -10.80 16.22 -2.46
N SER A 432 -11.48 16.81 -1.47
CA SER A 432 -11.99 18.18 -1.54
C SER A 432 -12.25 18.71 -0.13
N ARG A 433 -11.91 19.97 0.09
CA ARG A 433 -12.25 20.73 1.29
C ARG A 433 -12.78 22.11 0.90
N LYS A 434 -13.89 22.50 1.52
CA LYS A 434 -14.43 23.86 1.51
C LYS A 434 -14.44 24.33 2.95
N ASP A 435 -13.54 25.25 3.27
CA ASP A 435 -13.45 25.80 4.61
C ASP A 435 -14.69 26.65 4.94
N TYR A 436 -14.99 26.77 6.23
CA TYR A 436 -16.02 27.68 6.72
C TYR A 436 -15.71 29.12 6.28
N ILE A 437 -16.73 29.81 5.75
CA ILE A 437 -16.61 31.23 5.38
C ILE A 437 -17.67 32.01 6.16
N GLU A 438 -17.21 32.72 7.19
CA GLU A 438 -18.05 33.50 8.12
C GLU A 438 -18.75 34.71 7.46
N HIS A 439 -18.33 35.12 6.26
CA HIS A 439 -18.66 36.46 5.72
C HIS A 439 -19.36 36.48 4.36
N THR A 440 -19.97 35.39 3.91
CA THR A 440 -20.68 35.36 2.61
C THR A 440 -22.20 35.42 2.76
N GLY A 441 -22.74 36.62 2.98
CA GLY A 441 -24.18 36.91 2.85
C GLY A 441 -25.03 36.66 4.10
N ASN A 442 -26.36 36.69 3.93
CA ASN A 442 -27.34 36.58 5.02
C ASN A 442 -27.39 35.20 5.70
N GLU A 443 -26.65 34.21 5.18
CA GLU A 443 -26.62 32.83 5.67
C GLU A 443 -25.16 32.36 5.76
N ALA A 444 -24.79 31.78 6.91
CA ALA A 444 -23.48 31.16 7.08
C ALA A 444 -23.37 29.93 6.15
N ARG A 445 -22.20 29.73 5.55
CA ARG A 445 -21.93 28.52 4.75
C ARG A 445 -21.19 27.50 5.60
N GLU A 446 -21.71 26.27 5.64
CA GLU A 446 -21.10 25.13 6.31
C GLU A 446 -19.73 24.80 5.71
N ALA A 447 -18.83 24.26 6.54
CA ALA A 447 -17.61 23.66 6.01
C ALA A 447 -17.92 22.26 5.49
N GLU A 448 -17.35 21.90 4.35
CA GLU A 448 -17.54 20.59 3.72
C GLU A 448 -16.18 19.93 3.47
N CYS A 449 -16.03 18.66 3.87
CA CYS A 449 -14.89 17.83 3.50
C CYS A 449 -15.37 16.55 2.81
N ARG A 450 -14.71 16.17 1.70
CA ARG A 450 -14.97 14.92 0.99
C ARG A 450 -13.73 14.03 1.02
N TYR A 451 -13.94 12.74 1.24
CA TYR A 451 -12.89 11.72 1.28
C TYR A 451 -13.19 10.58 0.31
N PHE A 452 -12.16 9.96 -0.25
CA PHE A 452 -12.24 8.79 -1.14
C PHE A 452 -11.46 7.61 -0.59
N GLY A 453 -12.01 6.41 -0.75
CA GLY A 453 -11.27 5.16 -0.56
C GLY A 453 -12.04 3.97 -1.09
N GLY A 454 -11.62 2.77 -0.70
CA GLY A 454 -12.36 1.54 -0.97
C GLY A 454 -13.29 1.17 0.20
N GLY A 455 -14.37 0.45 -0.12
CA GLY A 455 -15.27 -0.13 0.87
C GLY A 455 -15.55 -1.59 0.56
N MET A 456 -15.72 -2.37 1.63
CA MET A 456 -16.19 -3.75 1.61
C MET A 456 -17.63 -3.78 2.10
N PHE A 457 -18.53 -4.21 1.23
CA PHE A 457 -19.98 -4.29 1.50
C PHE A 457 -20.41 -5.75 1.59
N LEU A 458 -21.18 -6.03 2.63
CA LEU A 458 -21.45 -7.38 3.12
C LEU A 458 -22.96 -7.59 3.21
N THR A 459 -23.45 -8.66 2.60
CA THR A 459 -24.84 -9.11 2.72
C THR A 459 -24.90 -10.55 3.24
N ALA A 460 -26.03 -10.94 3.82
CA ALA A 460 -26.26 -12.33 4.18
C ALA A 460 -26.14 -13.23 2.95
N LYS A 461 -25.45 -14.38 3.07
CA LYS A 461 -25.49 -15.41 2.02
C LYS A 461 -26.90 -15.96 1.91
N ASN A 462 -27.42 -16.03 0.69
CA ASN A 462 -28.62 -16.81 0.42
C ASN A 462 -28.25 -18.30 0.54
N VAL A 463 -28.67 -18.94 1.65
CA VAL A 463 -28.47 -20.38 1.89
C VAL A 463 -29.51 -21.20 1.13
#